data_AF-A0A2L2YQR0-F1
#
_entry.id   AF-A0A2L2YQR0-F1
#
_cell.length_a   1.000
_cell.length_b   1.000
_cell.length_c   1.000
_cell.angle_alpha   90.00
_cell.angle_beta   90.00
_cell.angle_gamma   90.00
#
_symmetry.space_group_name_H-M   'P 1'
#
loop_
_entity.id
_entity.type
_entity.pdbx_description
1 polymer ?
#
loop_
_entity_poly.entity_id
_entity_poly.type
_entity_poly.pdbx_seq_one_letter_code
_entity_poly.pdbx_strand_id
1 'polypeptide(L)'
;KDPRFHCQTVKEVKDWAKDYSECNDDRLIECCLSLSENMPNAKVILVTNDVHLDTKAHIFGIPIFSIKDLVSKLSFIRNTSRASFSPKFFRSFRVNSTPKSLKPVEKKVLINRKWSDVRVLPGKTTEKKEKSQIISEAFLELRNVLHPFVITELKKVHGDEWTSLNLNLSNMKSILGVIVQYWDGIFASNYSSKIRRNFILLQTNFKSSDYSQFKNDDCLNTLTAIEDIFCDIKRKCPSLDVNIENIQDMRVACIQQFSKCSADATLEVSNVNDTLEGKDKDVSFCSNETSDTDLDQKSRSEAVSRVFEHNWTVIHQLCGMILDFYGVSHDLDYEKPEEIPPRSEFERMVKKLLPALEEIREFMSKIVKSDSTEMDYENFTSVMLNFVPSLNIDTVSIDTSCFNSVSLSEFCQSTENLEVLSGGYKQLEEIYFSKLEKALTAMTLKENNSK
;
A
#
# COMPACT_ATOMS: atom_id res chain seq x y z
N LYS A 1 -20.74 38.81 4.31
CA LYS A 1 -21.67 37.73 3.95
C LYS A 1 -20.83 36.48 3.83
N ASP A 2 -20.91 35.57 4.79
CA ASP A 2 -20.13 34.33 4.69
C ASP A 2 -20.56 33.54 3.45
N PRO A 3 -19.60 32.99 2.68
CA PRO A 3 -19.91 32.19 1.53
C PRO A 3 -20.68 30.93 1.97
N ARG A 4 -21.77 30.61 1.25
CA ARG A 4 -22.60 29.42 1.54
C ARG A 4 -21.90 28.10 1.20
N PHE A 5 -20.79 28.17 0.47
CA PHE A 5 -19.92 27.05 0.12
C PHE A 5 -18.47 27.52 0.29
N HIS A 6 -17.68 26.75 1.04
CA HIS A 6 -16.25 26.94 1.17
C HIS A 6 -15.57 25.78 0.45
N CYS A 7 -14.93 26.08 -0.69
CA CYS A 7 -14.13 25.10 -1.40
C CYS A 7 -12.73 25.10 -0.79
N GLN A 8 -12.19 23.92 -0.54
CA GLN A 8 -10.86 23.80 0.07
C GLN A 8 -9.80 24.34 -0.87
N THR A 9 -8.93 25.21 -0.35
CA THR A 9 -7.77 25.74 -1.08
C THR A 9 -6.55 24.86 -0.89
N VAL A 10 -5.60 24.90 -1.83
CA VAL A 10 -4.34 24.14 -1.76
C VAL A 10 -3.55 24.42 -0.48
N LYS A 11 -3.67 25.64 0.07
CA LYS A 11 -3.05 26.04 1.32
C LYS A 11 -3.69 25.36 2.54
N GLU A 12 -5.01 25.30 2.59
CA GLU A 12 -5.76 24.61 3.64
C GLU A 12 -5.57 23.09 3.60
N VAL A 13 -5.34 22.52 2.41
CA VAL A 13 -4.95 21.11 2.27
C VAL A 13 -3.60 20.87 2.94
N LYS A 14 -2.61 21.74 2.73
CA LYS A 14 -1.29 21.61 3.37
C LYS A 14 -1.34 21.82 4.88
N ASP A 15 -2.10 22.80 5.35
CA ASP A 15 -2.17 23.13 6.77
C ASP A 15 -2.95 22.09 7.59
N TRP A 16 -3.83 21.30 6.96
CA TRP A 16 -4.67 20.29 7.62
C TRP A 16 -4.42 18.84 7.16
N ALA A 17 -3.51 18.62 6.22
CA ALA A 17 -2.99 17.30 5.92
C ALA A 17 -2.11 16.84 7.09
N LYS A 18 -2.39 15.66 7.62
CA LYS A 18 -1.48 14.97 8.53
C LYS A 18 -0.60 14.04 7.68
N ASP A 19 0.70 14.04 7.93
CA ASP A 19 1.72 13.36 7.11
C ASP A 19 1.75 11.82 7.25
N TYR A 20 0.68 11.20 7.75
CA TYR A 20 0.73 9.83 8.27
C TYR A 20 -0.05 8.79 7.46
N SER A 21 -0.71 9.17 6.36
CA SER A 21 -1.47 8.25 5.50
C SER A 21 -0.80 8.04 4.14
N GLU A 22 -0.45 6.78 3.85
CA GLU A 22 0.23 6.35 2.61
C GLU A 22 -0.72 6.30 1.39
N CYS A 23 -2.03 6.24 1.62
CA CYS A 23 -3.04 6.18 0.56
C CYS A 23 -3.77 7.52 0.39
N ASN A 24 -3.94 7.98 -0.86
CA ASN A 24 -4.68 9.20 -1.19
C ASN A 24 -6.11 9.20 -0.62
N ASP A 25 -6.78 8.04 -0.61
CA ASP A 25 -8.10 7.89 -0.01
C ASP A 25 -8.09 8.22 1.48
N ASP A 26 -7.13 7.64 2.22
CA ASP A 26 -7.06 7.82 3.67
C ASP A 26 -6.67 9.26 4.02
N ARG A 27 -5.80 9.89 3.21
CA ARG A 27 -5.51 11.33 3.30
C ARG A 27 -6.75 12.19 3.08
N LEU A 28 -7.60 11.84 2.10
CA LEU A 28 -8.86 12.55 1.83
C LEU A 28 -9.86 12.37 2.97
N ILE A 29 -9.95 11.17 3.56
CA ILE A 29 -10.79 10.92 4.74
C ILE A 29 -10.29 11.69 5.95
N GLU A 30 -9.00 11.61 6.28
CA GLU A 30 -8.39 12.32 7.40
C GLU A 30 -8.53 13.84 7.26
N CYS A 31 -8.39 14.34 6.04
CA CYS A 31 -8.65 15.73 5.70
C CYS A 31 -10.11 16.11 5.98
N CYS A 32 -11.07 15.28 5.53
CA CYS A 32 -12.50 15.52 5.80
C CYS A 32 -12.83 15.51 7.30
N LEU A 33 -12.22 14.61 8.07
CA LEU A 33 -12.37 14.55 9.52
C LEU A 33 -11.79 15.78 10.20
N SER A 34 -10.57 16.17 9.84
CA SER A 34 -9.89 17.36 10.39
C SER A 34 -10.66 18.65 10.09
N LEU A 35 -11.22 18.77 8.88
CA LEU A 35 -12.11 19.87 8.50
C LEU A 35 -13.38 19.91 9.36
N SER A 36 -13.94 18.74 9.68
CA SER A 36 -15.18 18.65 10.47
C SER A 36 -14.97 19.04 11.94
N GLU A 37 -13.77 18.77 12.47
CA GLU A 37 -13.35 19.18 13.82
C GLU A 37 -13.06 20.69 13.88
N ASN A 38 -12.37 21.23 12.86
CA ASN A 38 -11.96 22.63 12.82
C ASN A 38 -13.09 23.60 12.42
N MET A 39 -14.16 23.11 11.79
CA MET A 39 -15.31 23.93 11.39
C MET A 39 -16.64 23.38 11.96
N PRO A 40 -16.88 23.47 13.27
CA PRO A 40 -18.06 22.86 13.92
C PRO A 40 -19.41 23.42 13.45
N ASN A 41 -19.42 24.62 12.85
CA ASN A 41 -20.62 25.27 12.30
C ASN A 41 -20.79 25.05 10.79
N ALA A 42 -19.83 24.39 10.12
CA ALA A 42 -19.89 24.07 8.71
C ALA A 42 -20.06 22.56 8.52
N LYS A 43 -20.70 22.18 7.42
CA LYS A 43 -20.87 20.77 7.08
C LYS A 43 -19.89 20.36 6.00
N VAL A 44 -18.96 19.48 6.34
CA VAL A 44 -18.03 18.88 5.38
C VAL A 44 -18.76 17.84 4.54
N ILE A 45 -18.49 17.86 3.23
CA ILE A 45 -19.08 16.96 2.24
C ILE A 45 -17.95 16.50 1.33
N LEU A 46 -17.82 15.19 1.14
CA LEU A 46 -16.89 14.61 0.19
C LEU A 46 -17.58 14.44 -1.17
N VAL A 47 -16.90 14.80 -2.25
CA VAL A 47 -17.42 14.64 -3.61
C VAL A 47 -16.52 13.67 -4.34
N THR A 48 -17.02 12.47 -4.59
CA THR A 48 -16.28 11.42 -5.31
C THR A 48 -17.23 10.54 -6.09
N ASN A 49 -16.72 9.95 -7.17
CA ASN A 49 -17.40 8.86 -7.90
C ASN A 49 -16.73 7.50 -7.63
N ASP A 50 -15.70 7.47 -6.77
CA ASP A 50 -14.98 6.27 -6.38
C ASP A 50 -15.76 5.49 -5.31
N VAL A 51 -16.03 4.20 -5.58
CA VAL A 51 -16.85 3.33 -4.72
C VAL A 51 -16.09 2.90 -3.45
N HIS A 52 -14.76 2.78 -3.51
CA HIS A 52 -13.93 2.43 -2.36
C HIS A 52 -13.81 3.61 -1.40
N LEU A 53 -13.60 4.81 -1.94
CA LEU A 53 -13.58 6.03 -1.14
C LEU A 53 -14.98 6.38 -0.58
N ASP A 54 -16.05 6.12 -1.32
CA ASP A 54 -17.44 6.21 -0.83
C ASP A 54 -17.67 5.28 0.35
N THR A 55 -17.25 4.01 0.24
CA THR A 55 -17.37 3.02 1.32
C THR A 55 -16.58 3.46 2.55
N LYS A 56 -15.33 3.93 2.37
CA LYS A 56 -14.51 4.46 3.47
C LYS A 56 -15.17 5.68 4.12
N ALA A 57 -15.54 6.68 3.35
CA ALA A 57 -16.17 7.89 3.86
C ALA A 57 -17.50 7.60 4.59
N HIS A 58 -18.26 6.61 4.14
CA HIS A 58 -19.47 6.17 4.81
C HIS A 58 -19.18 5.56 6.20
N ILE A 59 -18.12 4.74 6.32
CA ILE A 59 -17.69 4.16 7.60
C ILE A 59 -17.32 5.25 8.60
N PHE A 60 -16.67 6.33 8.14
CA PHE A 60 -16.29 7.48 8.96
C PHE A 60 -17.41 8.52 9.15
N GLY A 61 -18.61 8.28 8.61
CA GLY A 61 -19.77 9.15 8.77
C GLY A 61 -19.69 10.47 7.99
N ILE A 62 -18.83 10.56 6.98
CA ILE A 62 -18.67 11.74 6.12
C ILE A 62 -19.76 11.70 5.03
N PRO A 63 -20.55 12.78 4.83
CA PRO A 63 -21.55 12.83 3.76
C PRO A 63 -20.89 12.84 2.38
N ILE A 64 -21.30 11.94 1.49
CA ILE A 64 -20.75 11.82 0.13
C ILE A 64 -21.81 12.14 -0.94
N PHE A 65 -21.38 12.76 -2.04
CA PHE A 65 -22.16 12.84 -3.27
C PHE A 65 -21.30 12.59 -4.50
N SER A 66 -21.87 11.96 -5.52
CA SER A 66 -21.31 12.04 -6.87
C SER A 66 -21.41 13.46 -7.41
N ILE A 67 -20.54 13.82 -8.36
CA ILE A 67 -20.60 15.14 -9.02
C ILE A 67 -21.98 15.36 -9.65
N LYS A 68 -22.57 14.32 -10.25
CA LYS A 68 -23.91 14.37 -10.88
C LYS A 68 -25.02 14.60 -9.84
N ASP A 69 -24.95 13.94 -8.70
CA ASP A 69 -25.94 14.10 -7.61
C ASP A 69 -25.83 15.46 -6.94
N LEU A 70 -24.61 15.96 -6.75
CA LEU A 70 -24.37 17.27 -6.17
C LEU A 70 -24.92 18.38 -7.07
N VAL A 71 -24.63 18.35 -8.37
CA VAL A 71 -25.13 19.33 -9.34
C VAL A 71 -26.66 19.27 -9.46
N SER A 72 -27.24 18.07 -9.44
CA SER A 72 -28.70 17.89 -9.46
C SER A 72 -29.38 18.44 -8.20
N LYS A 73 -28.77 18.26 -7.02
CA LYS A 73 -29.26 18.82 -5.76
C LYS A 73 -29.07 20.33 -5.67
N LEU A 74 -27.98 20.87 -6.19
CA LEU A 74 -27.70 22.31 -6.21
C LEU A 74 -28.61 23.08 -7.20
N SER A 75 -28.92 22.48 -8.35
CA SER A 75 -29.87 23.07 -9.32
C SER A 75 -31.29 23.11 -8.77
N PHE A 76 -31.70 22.10 -8.00
CA PHE A 76 -32.98 22.11 -7.26
C PHE A 76 -33.06 23.26 -6.25
N ILE A 77 -31.96 23.54 -5.52
CA ILE A 77 -31.86 24.66 -4.56
C ILE A 77 -31.88 26.03 -5.26
N ARG A 78 -31.29 26.13 -6.47
CA ARG A 78 -31.30 27.37 -7.27
C ARG A 78 -32.70 27.72 -7.79
N ASN A 79 -33.53 26.71 -8.04
CA ASN A 79 -34.86 26.88 -8.64
C ASN A 79 -36.00 26.97 -7.61
N THR A 80 -35.74 26.70 -6.32
CA THR A 80 -36.72 26.89 -5.25
C THR A 80 -36.58 28.30 -4.66
N SER A 81 -37.58 29.15 -4.91
CA SER A 81 -37.63 30.51 -4.40
C SER A 81 -37.56 30.53 -2.87
N ARG A 82 -36.92 31.57 -2.31
CA ARG A 82 -36.42 31.76 -0.93
C ARG A 82 -37.41 31.55 0.25
N ALA A 83 -38.61 31.04 0.03
CA ALA A 83 -39.71 31.02 1.01
C ALA A 83 -39.93 29.69 1.76
N SER A 84 -39.18 28.62 1.51
CA SER A 84 -39.39 27.35 2.22
C SER A 84 -38.11 26.59 2.55
N PHE A 85 -37.11 27.26 3.11
CA PHE A 85 -36.03 26.57 3.84
C PHE A 85 -36.58 26.10 5.20
N SER A 86 -37.39 25.04 5.19
CA SER A 86 -37.73 24.37 6.45
C SER A 86 -36.51 23.59 6.95
N PRO A 87 -36.29 23.45 8.27
CA PRO A 87 -35.20 22.67 8.86
C PRO A 87 -35.18 21.18 8.46
N LYS A 88 -36.18 20.72 7.69
CA LYS A 88 -36.28 19.34 7.18
C LYS A 88 -35.29 19.05 6.03
N PHE A 89 -34.82 20.07 5.30
CA PHE A 89 -33.82 19.88 4.24
C PHE A 89 -32.45 19.42 4.79
N PHE A 90 -32.07 19.92 5.97
CA PHE A 90 -30.85 19.48 6.67
C PHE A 90 -31.04 18.18 7.49
N ARG A 91 -32.24 17.58 7.47
CA ARG A 91 -32.51 16.29 8.15
C ARG A 91 -32.12 15.08 7.29
N SER A 92 -32.06 15.20 5.96
CA SER A 92 -31.55 14.14 5.06
C SER A 92 -30.03 13.96 5.15
N PHE A 93 -29.40 14.69 6.05
CA PHE A 93 -27.98 14.85 6.25
C PHE A 93 -27.54 14.22 7.60
N ARG A 94 -28.45 13.62 8.37
CA ARG A 94 -28.11 12.83 9.56
C ARG A 94 -27.91 11.36 9.17
N VAL A 95 -26.74 10.83 9.45
CA VAL A 95 -26.56 9.38 9.63
C VAL A 95 -27.27 9.01 10.94
N ASN A 96 -28.27 8.14 10.87
CA ASN A 96 -29.00 7.69 12.05
C ASN A 96 -28.11 6.74 12.88
N SER A 97 -27.42 7.28 13.88
CA SER A 97 -26.85 6.53 14.98
C SER A 97 -27.93 6.27 16.04
N THR A 98 -28.72 5.22 15.85
CA THR A 98 -29.45 4.56 16.94
C THR A 98 -29.41 3.04 16.73
N PRO A 99 -28.91 2.26 17.70
CA PRO A 99 -28.93 0.80 17.62
C PRO A 99 -30.38 0.32 17.72
N LYS A 100 -30.86 -0.40 16.71
CA LYS A 100 -32.11 -1.15 16.82
C LYS A 100 -31.90 -2.29 17.82
N SER A 101 -32.56 -2.18 18.97
CA SER A 101 -32.70 -3.25 19.96
C SER A 101 -33.33 -4.49 19.29
N LEU A 102 -32.55 -5.57 19.18
CA LEU A 102 -33.05 -6.90 18.86
C LEU A 102 -33.26 -7.64 20.18
N LYS A 103 -34.46 -8.19 20.37
CA LYS A 103 -34.86 -8.93 21.57
C LYS A 103 -34.02 -10.20 21.76
N PRO A 104 -33.80 -10.67 23.00
CA PRO A 104 -32.98 -11.83 23.28
C PRO A 104 -33.69 -13.10 22.78
N VAL A 105 -33.00 -13.88 21.95
CA VAL A 105 -33.35 -15.30 21.75
C VAL A 105 -32.51 -16.09 22.74
N GLU A 106 -33.15 -16.55 23.82
CA GLU A 106 -32.58 -17.57 24.69
C GLU A 106 -32.34 -18.84 23.88
N LYS A 107 -31.07 -19.24 23.73
CA LYS A 107 -30.72 -20.64 23.50
C LYS A 107 -29.62 -21.07 24.45
N LYS A 108 -30.02 -22.07 25.22
CA LYS A 108 -29.33 -22.79 26.29
C LYS A 108 -27.84 -22.99 26.06
N VAL A 109 -27.11 -22.68 27.13
CA VAL A 109 -25.79 -23.18 27.48
C VAL A 109 -25.72 -24.71 27.22
N LEU A 110 -24.76 -25.13 26.41
CA LEU A 110 -24.13 -26.44 26.58
C LEU A 110 -22.61 -26.25 26.60
N ILE A 111 -22.10 -26.37 27.81
CA ILE A 111 -20.68 -26.53 28.14
C ILE A 111 -20.21 -27.90 27.60
N ASN A 112 -18.93 -27.97 27.25
CA ASN A 112 -18.14 -29.14 26.84
C ASN A 112 -18.31 -29.66 25.40
N ARG A 113 -17.39 -29.23 24.54
CA ARG A 113 -16.68 -30.16 23.64
C ARG A 113 -15.18 -29.91 23.71
N LYS A 114 -14.48 -30.83 24.39
CA LYS A 114 -13.05 -31.07 24.22
C LYS A 114 -12.80 -31.38 22.74
N TRP A 115 -11.96 -30.59 22.09
CA TRP A 115 -11.26 -31.05 20.89
C TRP A 115 -10.06 -31.88 21.32
N SER A 116 -10.33 -33.16 21.57
CA SER A 116 -9.34 -34.21 21.60
C SER A 116 -9.79 -35.21 20.56
N ASP A 117 -9.22 -35.10 19.35
CA ASP A 117 -8.86 -36.18 18.44
C ASP A 117 -8.43 -35.61 17.09
N VAL A 118 -7.18 -35.15 17.02
CA VAL A 118 -6.38 -35.32 15.79
C VAL A 118 -5.23 -36.21 16.21
N ARG A 119 -5.27 -37.45 15.74
CA ARG A 119 -4.25 -38.47 16.01
C ARG A 119 -2.89 -37.96 15.55
N VAL A 120 -2.00 -37.69 16.51
CA VAL A 120 -0.57 -37.62 16.28
C VAL A 120 -0.08 -39.05 16.08
N LEU A 121 0.31 -39.37 14.85
CA LEU A 121 1.18 -40.50 14.55
C LEU A 121 2.59 -39.94 14.27
N PRO A 122 3.63 -40.43 14.96
CA PRO A 122 5.00 -40.04 14.66
C PRO A 122 5.47 -40.87 13.45
N GLY A 123 5.46 -40.26 12.28
CA GLY A 123 5.96 -40.88 11.05
C GLY A 123 6.58 -39.81 10.16
N LYS A 124 7.89 -39.89 9.96
CA LYS A 124 8.61 -39.12 8.93
C LYS A 124 8.04 -39.49 7.55
N THR A 125 7.16 -38.65 7.03
CA THR A 125 6.83 -38.59 5.60
C THR A 125 6.63 -37.13 5.23
N THR A 126 7.46 -36.65 4.31
CA THR A 126 7.37 -35.32 3.70
C THR A 126 6.12 -35.24 2.82
N GLU A 127 4.96 -35.05 3.43
CA GLU A 127 3.73 -34.65 2.72
C GLU A 127 3.73 -33.12 2.57
N LYS A 128 3.50 -32.64 1.34
CA LYS A 128 3.35 -31.21 1.05
C LYS A 128 2.11 -30.69 1.80
N LYS A 129 2.30 -29.92 2.87
CA LYS A 129 1.19 -29.24 3.57
C LYS A 129 0.55 -28.20 2.65
N GLU A 130 -0.78 -28.19 2.55
CA GLU A 130 -1.48 -27.16 1.77
C GLU A 130 -1.35 -25.78 2.42
N LYS A 131 -1.39 -24.72 1.61
CA LYS A 131 -1.29 -23.33 2.07
C LYS A 131 -2.26 -22.96 3.18
N SER A 132 -3.51 -23.40 3.06
CA SER A 132 -4.58 -23.19 4.04
C SER A 132 -4.24 -23.85 5.39
N GLN A 133 -3.57 -24.99 5.35
CA GLN A 133 -3.09 -25.73 6.53
C GLN A 133 -1.95 -24.97 7.21
N ILE A 134 -0.99 -24.44 6.44
CA ILE A 134 0.14 -23.65 6.97
C ILE A 134 -0.37 -22.41 7.71
N ILE A 135 -1.30 -21.65 7.11
CA ILE A 135 -1.86 -20.45 7.76
C ILE A 135 -2.70 -20.80 8.99
N SER A 136 -3.48 -21.88 8.94
CA SER A 136 -4.24 -22.36 10.11
C SER A 136 -3.32 -22.70 11.28
N GLU A 137 -2.20 -23.37 10.99
CA GLU A 137 -1.19 -23.75 11.97
C GLU A 137 -0.51 -22.50 12.55
N ALA A 138 -0.10 -21.55 11.70
CA ALA A 138 0.49 -20.29 12.13
C ALA A 138 -0.44 -19.46 13.04
N PHE A 139 -1.73 -19.36 12.72
CA PHE A 139 -2.69 -18.67 13.59
C PHE A 139 -2.94 -19.41 14.91
N LEU A 140 -2.84 -20.74 14.93
CA LEU A 140 -2.94 -21.53 16.15
C LEU A 140 -1.72 -21.26 17.06
N GLU A 141 -0.53 -21.22 16.50
CA GLU A 141 0.69 -20.85 17.24
C GLU A 141 0.60 -19.43 17.79
N LEU A 142 0.19 -18.49 16.94
CA LEU A 142 -0.02 -17.10 17.34
C LEU A 142 -1.00 -17.02 18.51
N ARG A 143 -2.13 -17.73 18.46
CA ARG A 143 -3.11 -17.75 19.56
C ARG A 143 -2.48 -18.23 20.88
N ASN A 144 -1.67 -19.29 20.82
CA ASN A 144 -1.04 -19.87 22.00
C ASN A 144 -0.04 -18.92 22.66
N VAL A 145 0.62 -18.06 21.88
CA VAL A 145 1.51 -17.02 22.38
C VAL A 145 0.73 -15.78 22.86
N LEU A 146 -0.26 -15.31 22.09
CA LEU A 146 -0.97 -14.08 22.39
C LEU A 146 -1.84 -14.17 23.64
N HIS A 147 -2.46 -15.31 23.90
CA HIS A 147 -3.31 -15.47 25.09
C HIS A 147 -2.56 -15.19 26.40
N PRO A 148 -1.43 -15.88 26.73
CA PRO A 148 -0.63 -15.55 27.90
C PRO A 148 0.06 -14.19 27.81
N PHE A 149 0.43 -13.72 26.61
CA PHE A 149 1.03 -12.40 26.40
C PHE A 149 0.10 -11.27 26.86
N VAL A 150 -1.16 -11.25 26.40
CA VAL A 150 -2.14 -10.22 26.75
C VAL A 150 -2.40 -10.19 28.25
N ILE A 151 -2.51 -11.35 28.89
CA ILE A 151 -2.67 -11.44 30.35
C ILE A 151 -1.45 -10.85 31.07
N THR A 152 -0.24 -11.11 30.57
CA THR A 152 0.99 -10.59 31.16
C THR A 152 1.03 -9.06 31.09
N GLU A 153 0.70 -8.46 29.93
CA GLU A 153 0.69 -7.01 29.76
C GLU A 153 -0.44 -6.34 30.57
N LEU A 154 -1.64 -6.94 30.61
CA LEU A 154 -2.74 -6.47 31.46
C LEU A 154 -2.36 -6.46 32.93
N LYS A 155 -1.71 -7.52 33.42
CA LYS A 155 -1.25 -7.60 34.81
C LYS A 155 -0.17 -6.57 35.14
N LYS A 156 0.70 -6.24 34.20
CA LYS A 156 1.72 -5.20 34.40
C LYS A 156 1.10 -3.82 34.61
N VAL A 157 0.02 -3.50 33.88
CA VAL A 157 -0.62 -2.18 33.93
C VAL A 157 -1.66 -2.08 35.05
N HIS A 158 -2.47 -3.11 35.25
CA HIS A 158 -3.63 -3.07 36.15
C HIS A 158 -3.52 -4.01 37.36
N GLY A 159 -2.37 -4.65 37.60
CA GLY A 159 -2.24 -5.64 38.69
C GLY A 159 -3.21 -6.80 38.49
N ASP A 160 -3.72 -7.42 39.56
CA ASP A 160 -4.73 -8.49 39.46
C ASP A 160 -6.16 -7.98 39.19
N GLU A 161 -6.37 -6.66 39.24
CA GLU A 161 -7.67 -6.02 39.02
C GLU A 161 -8.12 -6.03 37.56
N TRP A 162 -7.25 -6.39 36.61
CA TRP A 162 -7.58 -6.53 35.18
C TRP A 162 -8.76 -7.49 34.93
N THR A 163 -8.98 -8.46 35.81
CA THR A 163 -10.11 -9.40 35.75
C THR A 163 -11.47 -8.70 35.82
N SER A 164 -11.54 -7.51 36.42
CA SER A 164 -12.75 -6.67 36.49
C SER A 164 -13.17 -6.08 35.13
N LEU A 165 -12.25 -6.02 34.15
CA LEU A 165 -12.51 -5.46 32.82
C LEU A 165 -13.40 -6.34 31.93
N ASN A 166 -13.76 -7.56 32.38
CA ASN A 166 -14.63 -8.50 31.66
C ASN A 166 -14.24 -8.72 30.18
N LEU A 167 -12.93 -8.76 29.90
CA LEU A 167 -12.42 -8.92 28.54
C LEU A 167 -12.65 -10.34 28.02
N ASN A 168 -13.16 -10.45 26.79
CA ASN A 168 -13.33 -11.74 26.14
C ASN A 168 -12.00 -12.18 25.48
N LEU A 169 -11.33 -13.18 26.04
CA LEU A 169 -10.10 -13.77 25.49
C LEU A 169 -10.29 -15.23 25.02
N SER A 170 -11.55 -15.65 24.78
CA SER A 170 -11.89 -17.06 24.49
C SER A 170 -11.38 -17.56 23.14
N ASN A 171 -11.36 -16.69 22.13
CA ASN A 171 -11.02 -17.03 20.75
C ASN A 171 -10.08 -15.98 20.16
N MET A 172 -9.42 -16.37 19.07
CA MET A 172 -8.37 -15.57 18.44
C MET A 172 -8.85 -14.18 17.98
N LYS A 173 -10.05 -14.12 17.38
CA LYS A 173 -10.67 -12.85 16.96
C LYS A 173 -10.86 -11.89 18.14
N SER A 174 -11.33 -12.40 19.27
CA SER A 174 -11.50 -11.59 20.47
C SER A 174 -10.17 -11.15 21.07
N ILE A 175 -9.13 -12.01 21.08
CA ILE A 175 -7.79 -11.66 21.56
C ILE A 175 -7.19 -10.53 20.72
N LEU A 176 -7.20 -10.65 19.39
CA LEU A 176 -6.73 -9.61 18.48
C LEU A 176 -7.52 -8.30 18.66
N GLY A 177 -8.85 -8.41 18.81
CA GLY A 177 -9.70 -7.27 19.06
C GLY A 177 -9.37 -6.52 20.36
N VAL A 178 -9.08 -7.24 21.44
CA VAL A 178 -8.65 -6.64 22.71
C VAL A 178 -7.31 -5.93 22.55
N ILE A 179 -6.33 -6.54 21.88
CA ILE A 179 -5.02 -5.90 21.64
C ILE A 179 -5.17 -4.59 20.88
N VAL A 180 -5.96 -4.58 19.80
CA VAL A 180 -6.17 -3.38 18.98
C VAL A 180 -6.97 -2.32 19.73
N GLN A 181 -8.02 -2.71 20.45
CA GLN A 181 -8.88 -1.79 21.20
C GLN A 181 -8.13 -1.09 22.34
N TYR A 182 -7.29 -1.83 23.07
CA TYR A 182 -6.57 -1.32 24.23
C TYR A 182 -5.12 -0.96 23.92
N TRP A 183 -4.78 -0.80 22.64
CA TRP A 183 -3.41 -0.54 22.18
C TRP A 183 -2.78 0.65 22.91
N ASP A 184 -3.43 1.81 22.85
CA ASP A 184 -2.87 3.07 23.35
C ASP A 184 -2.71 3.09 24.88
N GLY A 185 -3.58 2.36 25.59
CA GLY A 185 -3.56 2.32 27.06
C GLY A 185 -2.59 1.29 27.65
N ILE A 186 -2.31 0.19 26.93
CA ILE A 186 -1.59 -0.97 27.49
C ILE A 186 -0.29 -1.26 26.74
N PHE A 187 -0.31 -1.19 25.40
CA PHE A 187 0.76 -1.74 24.56
C PHE A 187 1.67 -0.66 23.94
N ALA A 188 1.14 0.54 23.69
CA ALA A 188 1.84 1.61 22.97
C ALA A 188 3.13 2.10 23.66
N SER A 189 3.25 1.93 24.98
CA SER A 189 4.46 2.30 25.72
C SER A 189 5.63 1.34 25.49
N ASN A 190 5.36 0.09 25.13
CA ASN A 190 6.36 -0.98 25.04
C ASN A 190 6.60 -1.48 23.61
N TYR A 191 5.67 -1.21 22.69
CA TYR A 191 5.66 -1.73 21.33
C TYR A 191 5.48 -0.62 20.28
N SER A 192 6.10 -0.80 19.12
CA SER A 192 6.11 0.21 18.05
C SER A 192 4.77 0.27 17.30
N SER A 193 4.54 1.38 16.59
CA SER A 193 3.40 1.52 15.68
C SER A 193 3.41 0.49 14.54
N LYS A 194 4.59 -0.03 14.15
CA LYS A 194 4.71 -1.15 13.20
C LYS A 194 3.99 -2.40 13.73
N ILE A 195 4.22 -2.76 15.00
CA ILE A 195 3.55 -3.93 15.61
C ILE A 195 2.04 -3.74 15.72
N ARG A 196 1.56 -2.51 15.99
CA ARG A 196 0.12 -2.20 15.94
C ARG A 196 -0.48 -2.54 14.57
N ARG A 197 0.19 -2.11 13.49
CA ARG A 197 -0.25 -2.38 12.12
C ARG A 197 -0.29 -3.88 11.84
N ASN A 198 0.71 -4.63 12.30
CA ASN A 198 0.72 -6.10 12.17
C ASN A 198 -0.48 -6.74 12.88
N PHE A 199 -0.85 -6.31 14.08
CA PHE A 199 -2.06 -6.80 14.76
C PHE A 199 -3.37 -6.44 14.02
N ILE A 200 -3.47 -5.24 13.45
CA ILE A 200 -4.62 -4.83 12.64
C ILE A 200 -4.73 -5.66 11.36
N LEU A 201 -3.59 -5.90 10.69
CA LEU A 201 -3.50 -6.77 9.52
C LEU A 201 -3.99 -8.19 9.86
N LEU A 202 -3.49 -8.78 10.95
CA LEU A 202 -3.89 -10.11 11.38
C LEU A 202 -5.37 -10.18 11.79
N GLN A 203 -5.90 -9.15 12.43
CA GLN A 203 -7.33 -9.06 12.73
C GLN A 203 -8.19 -9.01 11.46
N THR A 204 -7.69 -8.31 10.43
CA THR A 204 -8.36 -8.17 9.13
C THR A 204 -8.28 -9.45 8.30
N ASN A 205 -7.15 -10.15 8.36
CA ASN A 205 -6.91 -11.39 7.63
C ASN A 205 -7.57 -12.60 8.31
N PHE A 206 -7.88 -12.51 9.61
CA PHE A 206 -8.64 -13.52 10.34
C PHE A 206 -10.15 -13.47 9.99
N LYS A 207 -10.50 -13.77 8.73
CA LYS A 207 -11.87 -13.79 8.21
C LYS A 207 -12.38 -15.24 8.06
N SER A 208 -12.65 -15.88 9.19
CA SER A 208 -13.26 -17.21 9.29
C SER A 208 -12.42 -18.37 8.74
N SER A 209 -12.80 -19.58 9.13
CA SER A 209 -12.04 -20.85 9.08
C SER A 209 -11.65 -21.37 7.70
N ASP A 210 -11.89 -20.62 6.63
CA ASP A 210 -11.59 -21.03 5.26
C ASP A 210 -10.48 -20.19 4.65
N TYR A 211 -9.26 -20.70 4.77
CA TYR A 211 -8.06 -20.08 4.20
C TYR A 211 -7.77 -20.55 2.76
N SER A 212 -8.70 -21.27 2.13
CA SER A 212 -8.54 -21.73 0.74
C SER A 212 -8.41 -20.59 -0.27
N GLN A 213 -8.97 -19.42 0.04
CA GLN A 213 -8.97 -18.22 -0.82
C GLN A 213 -7.87 -17.21 -0.49
N PHE A 214 -6.96 -17.51 0.46
CA PHE A 214 -5.84 -16.60 0.75
C PHE A 214 -4.99 -16.41 -0.52
N LYS A 215 -4.67 -15.19 -0.92
CA LYS A 215 -3.70 -14.93 -1.99
C LYS A 215 -2.27 -15.22 -1.51
N ASN A 216 -1.33 -15.45 -2.42
CA ASN A 216 0.05 -15.82 -2.05
C ASN A 216 0.71 -14.73 -1.21
N ASP A 217 0.46 -13.48 -1.57
CA ASP A 217 0.95 -12.31 -0.82
C ASP A 217 0.29 -12.20 0.55
N ASP A 218 -1.03 -12.42 0.65
CA ASP A 218 -1.73 -12.43 1.95
C ASP A 218 -1.16 -13.47 2.91
N CYS A 219 -0.74 -14.62 2.37
CA CYS A 219 -0.11 -15.69 3.12
C CYS A 219 1.28 -15.27 3.65
N LEU A 220 2.14 -14.72 2.78
CA LEU A 220 3.47 -14.26 3.19
C LEU A 220 3.42 -13.05 4.12
N ASN A 221 2.51 -12.12 3.87
CA ASN A 221 2.29 -10.95 4.72
C ASN A 221 1.79 -11.36 6.11
N THR A 222 0.88 -12.34 6.18
CA THR A 222 0.40 -12.90 7.45
C THR A 222 1.52 -13.58 8.22
N LEU A 223 2.31 -14.45 7.56
CA LEU A 223 3.44 -15.13 8.21
C LEU A 223 4.52 -14.15 8.67
N THR A 224 4.84 -13.14 7.87
CA THR A 224 5.81 -12.09 8.22
C THR A 224 5.31 -11.24 9.39
N ALA A 225 4.03 -10.89 9.42
CA ALA A 225 3.43 -10.18 10.55
C ALA A 225 3.48 -10.99 11.85
N ILE A 226 3.25 -12.32 11.78
CA ILE A 226 3.37 -13.23 12.92
C ILE A 226 4.82 -13.30 13.42
N GLU A 227 5.79 -13.44 12.51
CA GLU A 227 7.22 -13.50 12.84
C GLU A 227 7.68 -12.20 13.53
N ASP A 228 7.32 -11.05 12.99
CA ASP A 228 7.63 -9.73 13.58
C ASP A 228 7.08 -9.61 15.01
N ILE A 229 5.82 -10.03 15.21
CA ILE A 229 5.19 -10.03 16.54
C ILE A 229 5.91 -10.99 17.48
N PHE A 230 6.28 -12.17 17.00
CA PHE A 230 7.00 -13.16 17.81
C PHE A 230 8.38 -12.67 18.22
N CYS A 231 9.12 -12.04 17.32
CA CYS A 231 10.40 -11.39 17.62
C CYS A 231 10.25 -10.33 18.72
N ASP A 232 9.22 -9.48 18.61
CA ASP A 232 8.98 -8.41 19.58
C ASP A 232 8.52 -8.92 20.94
N ILE A 233 7.63 -9.92 20.97
CA ILE A 233 7.20 -10.58 22.21
C ILE A 233 8.38 -11.29 22.86
N LYS A 234 9.21 -12.03 22.10
CA LYS A 234 10.37 -12.74 22.67
C LYS A 234 11.39 -11.79 23.28
N ARG A 235 11.63 -10.65 22.62
CA ARG A 235 12.55 -9.61 23.09
C ARG A 235 12.06 -8.89 24.34
N LYS A 236 10.76 -8.61 24.44
CA LYS A 236 10.16 -7.83 25.55
C LYS A 236 9.63 -8.69 26.69
N CYS A 237 9.30 -9.94 26.42
CA CYS A 237 8.83 -10.94 27.37
C CYS A 237 9.56 -12.29 27.17
N PRO A 238 10.84 -12.39 27.59
CA PRO A 238 11.67 -13.58 27.32
C PRO A 238 11.14 -14.89 27.93
N SER A 239 10.34 -14.78 28.99
CA SER A 239 9.70 -15.89 29.70
C SER A 239 8.58 -16.57 28.93
N LEU A 240 8.03 -15.92 27.89
CA LEU A 240 7.10 -16.57 26.98
C LEU A 240 7.86 -17.49 26.02
N ASP A 241 7.33 -18.70 25.89
CA ASP A 241 7.78 -19.65 24.89
C ASP A 241 7.22 -19.23 23.53
N VAL A 242 8.11 -18.91 22.59
CA VAL A 242 7.79 -18.36 21.28
C VAL A 242 8.66 -19.07 20.25
N ASN A 243 8.02 -19.81 19.34
CA ASN A 243 8.70 -20.59 18.32
C ASN A 243 8.83 -19.78 17.02
N ILE A 244 9.83 -18.90 16.96
CA ILE A 244 10.10 -18.07 15.77
C ILE A 244 10.55 -18.94 14.59
N GLU A 245 11.38 -19.95 14.86
CA GLU A 245 11.94 -20.86 13.84
C GLU A 245 10.84 -21.59 13.06
N ASN A 246 9.79 -22.05 13.74
CA ASN A 246 8.68 -22.73 13.07
C ASN A 246 7.89 -21.82 12.12
N ILE A 247 7.68 -20.55 12.48
CA ILE A 247 7.03 -19.57 11.58
C ILE A 247 7.92 -19.25 10.38
N GLN A 248 9.24 -19.18 10.57
CA GLN A 248 10.20 -19.01 9.49
C GLN A 248 10.19 -20.21 8.53
N ASP A 249 10.17 -21.44 9.06
CA ASP A 249 10.06 -22.67 8.28
C ASP A 249 8.75 -22.71 7.48
N MET A 250 7.63 -22.30 8.08
CA MET A 250 6.34 -22.17 7.39
C MET A 250 6.41 -21.15 6.24
N ARG A 251 7.10 -20.02 6.43
CA ARG A 251 7.28 -19.00 5.38
C ARG A 251 8.13 -19.54 4.23
N VAL A 252 9.24 -20.22 4.53
CA VAL A 252 10.10 -20.85 3.53
C VAL A 252 9.32 -21.91 2.75
N ALA A 253 8.51 -22.72 3.43
CA ALA A 253 7.64 -23.71 2.78
C ALA A 253 6.64 -23.06 1.82
N CYS A 254 6.02 -21.93 2.19
CA CYS A 254 5.14 -21.17 1.30
C CYS A 254 5.88 -20.62 0.08
N ILE A 255 7.05 -20.01 0.26
CA ILE A 255 7.86 -19.47 -0.85
C ILE A 255 8.21 -20.59 -1.86
N GLN A 256 8.64 -21.75 -1.35
CA GLN A 256 8.98 -22.91 -2.19
C GLN A 256 7.78 -23.51 -2.92
N GLN A 257 6.57 -23.41 -2.36
CA GLN A 257 5.35 -23.83 -3.05
C GLN A 257 4.97 -22.86 -4.15
N PHE A 258 5.09 -21.56 -3.90
CA PHE A 258 4.75 -20.53 -4.88
C PHE A 258 5.71 -20.52 -6.07
N SER A 259 7.01 -20.77 -5.83
CA SER A 259 8.01 -20.89 -6.91
C SER A 259 7.81 -22.13 -7.79
N LYS A 260 7.22 -23.22 -7.27
CA LYS A 260 6.98 -24.45 -8.04
C LYS A 260 5.73 -24.38 -8.92
N CYS A 261 4.65 -23.73 -8.46
CA CYS A 261 3.46 -23.50 -9.30
C CYS A 261 3.75 -22.63 -10.53
N SER A 262 4.78 -21.79 -10.48
CA SER A 262 5.22 -20.98 -11.63
C SER A 262 5.96 -21.80 -12.71
N ALA A 263 6.53 -22.97 -12.37
CA ALA A 263 7.31 -23.79 -13.30
C ALA A 263 6.47 -24.85 -14.04
N ASP A 264 5.42 -25.37 -13.40
CA ASP A 264 4.50 -26.34 -14.02
C ASP A 264 3.54 -25.68 -15.04
N ALA A 265 3.24 -24.38 -14.90
CA ALA A 265 2.38 -23.64 -15.83
C ALA A 265 3.01 -23.43 -17.22
N THR A 266 4.34 -23.54 -17.35
CA THR A 266 5.09 -23.35 -18.60
C THR A 266 5.19 -24.59 -19.50
N LEU A 267 4.69 -25.75 -19.08
CA LEU A 267 4.81 -27.01 -19.85
C LEU A 267 3.52 -27.49 -20.54
N GLU A 268 2.36 -26.85 -20.32
CA GLU A 268 1.08 -27.29 -20.91
C GLU A 268 0.62 -26.48 -22.16
N VAL A 269 1.33 -25.44 -22.58
CA VAL A 269 0.91 -24.59 -23.73
C VAL A 269 1.50 -25.05 -25.08
N SER A 270 2.38 -26.06 -25.11
CA SER A 270 2.87 -26.62 -26.37
C SER A 270 2.21 -27.96 -26.69
N ASN A 271 0.96 -27.94 -27.18
CA ASN A 271 0.56 -28.85 -28.26
C ASN A 271 -0.84 -28.54 -28.84
N VAL A 272 -0.88 -28.64 -30.17
CA VAL A 272 -2.01 -28.67 -31.10
C VAL A 272 -2.40 -27.33 -31.76
N ASN A 273 -1.74 -27.07 -32.89
CA ASN A 273 -2.33 -26.40 -34.05
C ASN A 273 -2.97 -27.44 -35.01
N ASP A 274 -3.81 -26.92 -35.90
CA ASP A 274 -4.59 -27.53 -37.01
C ASP A 274 -5.98 -28.06 -36.61
N THR A 275 -7.12 -27.61 -37.15
CA THR A 275 -7.42 -27.32 -38.57
C THR A 275 -8.65 -26.41 -38.71
N LEU A 276 -8.70 -25.61 -39.79
CA LEU A 276 -9.82 -24.80 -40.28
C LEU A 276 -11.09 -25.59 -40.65
N GLU A 277 -12.29 -25.04 -40.36
CA GLU A 277 -13.41 -24.86 -41.31
C GLU A 277 -14.61 -24.17 -40.63
N GLY A 278 -15.24 -23.22 -41.33
CA GLY A 278 -16.15 -22.23 -40.75
C GLY A 278 -17.65 -22.55 -40.80
N LYS A 279 -18.43 -21.57 -40.30
CA LYS A 279 -19.73 -21.12 -40.83
C LYS A 279 -20.33 -20.01 -39.96
N ASP A 280 -20.83 -18.98 -40.64
CA ASP A 280 -21.60 -17.87 -40.09
C ASP A 280 -22.80 -18.30 -39.23
N LYS A 281 -23.12 -17.50 -38.21
CA LYS A 281 -24.48 -17.05 -37.88
C LYS A 281 -24.47 -15.91 -36.86
N ASP A 282 -25.03 -14.78 -37.30
CA ASP A 282 -25.45 -13.65 -36.48
C ASP A 282 -26.29 -14.06 -35.27
N VAL A 283 -25.95 -13.56 -34.07
CA VAL A 283 -26.93 -13.18 -33.05
C VAL A 283 -26.36 -12.00 -32.25
N SER A 284 -27.04 -10.85 -32.29
CA SER A 284 -26.77 -9.70 -31.44
C SER A 284 -27.17 -9.98 -30.00
N PHE A 285 -26.35 -9.59 -29.02
CA PHE A 285 -26.85 -9.02 -27.75
C PHE A 285 -25.71 -8.34 -26.96
N CYS A 286 -26.06 -7.25 -26.27
CA CYS A 286 -25.15 -6.35 -25.56
C CYS A 286 -24.52 -7.00 -24.31
N SER A 287 -23.23 -6.73 -24.06
CA SER A 287 -22.61 -6.99 -22.75
C SER A 287 -21.65 -5.86 -22.36
N ASN A 288 -22.11 -5.01 -21.43
CA ASN A 288 -21.21 -4.29 -20.53
C ASN A 288 -20.82 -5.26 -19.41
N GLU A 289 -19.68 -5.91 -19.56
CA GLU A 289 -19.00 -6.62 -18.47
C GLU A 289 -17.54 -6.17 -18.50
N THR A 290 -17.17 -5.22 -17.64
CA THR A 290 -15.76 -4.92 -17.33
C THR A 290 -15.24 -6.08 -16.48
N SER A 291 -14.42 -6.94 -17.08
CA SER A 291 -13.87 -8.16 -16.50
C SER A 291 -12.70 -7.87 -15.54
N ASP A 292 -12.49 -8.74 -14.56
CA ASP A 292 -11.42 -8.68 -13.54
C ASP A 292 -9.99 -8.53 -14.11
N THR A 293 -9.79 -8.82 -15.40
CA THR A 293 -8.54 -8.61 -16.15
C THR A 293 -8.16 -7.13 -16.29
N ASP A 294 -9.15 -6.24 -16.42
CA ASP A 294 -8.90 -4.80 -16.60
C ASP A 294 -8.38 -4.16 -15.30
N LEU A 295 -8.81 -4.67 -14.14
CA LEU A 295 -8.39 -4.19 -12.84
C LEU A 295 -6.94 -4.58 -12.52
N ASP A 296 -6.54 -5.80 -12.89
CA ASP A 296 -5.17 -6.30 -12.67
C ASP A 296 -4.16 -5.61 -13.59
N GLN A 297 -4.52 -5.38 -14.87
CA GLN A 297 -3.69 -4.62 -15.80
C GLN A 297 -3.52 -3.15 -15.38
N LYS A 298 -4.59 -2.54 -14.87
CA LYS A 298 -4.54 -1.17 -14.34
C LYS A 298 -3.63 -1.06 -13.12
N SER A 299 -3.73 -2.00 -12.16
CA SER A 299 -2.88 -2.04 -10.98
C SER A 299 -1.39 -2.16 -11.34
N ARG A 300 -1.05 -3.01 -12.32
CA ARG A 300 0.32 -3.17 -12.83
C ARG A 300 0.85 -1.91 -13.52
N SER A 301 0.02 -1.25 -14.34
CA SER A 301 0.36 0.02 -14.98
C SER A 301 0.60 1.15 -13.98
N GLU A 302 -0.19 1.21 -12.91
CA GLU A 302 -0.02 2.18 -11.82
C GLU A 302 1.27 1.93 -11.03
N ALA A 303 1.65 0.67 -10.82
CA ALA A 303 2.91 0.33 -10.16
C ALA A 303 4.13 0.76 -10.98
N VAL A 304 4.12 0.56 -12.31
CA VAL A 304 5.16 1.07 -13.21
C VAL A 304 5.26 2.59 -13.11
N SER A 305 4.13 3.28 -13.24
CA SER A 305 4.09 4.75 -13.15
C SER A 305 4.67 5.27 -11.84
N ARG A 306 4.32 4.62 -10.71
CA ARG A 306 4.81 4.99 -9.38
C ARG A 306 6.34 4.84 -9.23
N VAL A 307 6.91 3.76 -9.74
CA VAL A 307 8.36 3.55 -9.72
C VAL A 307 9.08 4.59 -10.57
N PHE A 308 8.55 4.88 -11.76
CA PHE A 308 9.07 5.94 -12.61
C PHE A 308 9.00 7.30 -11.93
N GLU A 309 7.84 7.71 -11.41
CA GLU A 309 7.64 8.99 -10.73
C GLU A 309 8.59 9.16 -9.53
N HIS A 310 8.74 8.11 -8.71
CA HIS A 310 9.64 8.14 -7.56
C HIS A 310 11.10 8.33 -7.99
N ASN A 311 11.59 7.50 -8.92
CA ASN A 311 12.95 7.61 -9.43
C ASN A 311 13.16 8.97 -10.10
N TRP A 312 12.21 9.46 -10.89
CA TRP A 312 12.32 10.75 -11.58
C TRP A 312 12.36 11.92 -10.60
N THR A 313 11.59 11.86 -9.51
CA THR A 313 11.63 12.87 -8.44
C THR A 313 13.02 12.93 -7.80
N VAL A 314 13.61 11.77 -7.51
CA VAL A 314 14.98 11.69 -6.97
C VAL A 314 15.99 12.23 -7.97
N ILE A 315 15.89 11.85 -9.25
CA ILE A 315 16.77 12.36 -10.32
C ILE A 315 16.67 13.89 -10.39
N HIS A 316 15.45 14.42 -10.42
CA HIS A 316 15.19 15.86 -10.53
C HIS A 316 15.81 16.62 -9.36
N GLN A 317 15.57 16.13 -8.14
CA GLN A 317 16.10 16.70 -6.90
C GLN A 317 17.62 16.73 -6.88
N LEU A 318 18.27 15.60 -7.14
CA LEU A 318 19.73 15.50 -7.07
C LEU A 318 20.40 16.29 -8.20
N CYS A 319 19.85 16.26 -9.41
CA CYS A 319 20.38 17.05 -10.52
C CYS A 319 20.27 18.55 -10.23
N GLY A 320 19.13 19.03 -9.72
CA GLY A 320 18.95 20.42 -9.31
C GLY A 320 20.00 20.84 -8.28
N MET A 321 20.14 20.07 -7.21
CA MET A 321 21.14 20.31 -6.16
C MET A 321 22.57 20.39 -6.72
N ILE A 322 22.94 19.46 -7.60
CA ILE A 322 24.27 19.40 -8.21
C ILE A 322 24.51 20.62 -9.10
N LEU A 323 23.54 21.00 -9.94
CA LEU A 323 23.69 22.12 -10.86
C LEU A 323 23.80 23.46 -10.11
N ASP A 324 22.99 23.66 -9.06
CA ASP A 324 23.10 24.82 -8.17
C ASP A 324 24.48 24.87 -7.48
N PHE A 325 24.99 23.73 -7.01
CA PHE A 325 26.31 23.65 -6.39
C PHE A 325 27.45 24.08 -7.33
N TYR A 326 27.39 23.67 -8.61
CA TYR A 326 28.37 24.08 -9.62
C TYR A 326 28.11 25.46 -10.24
N GLY A 327 26.96 26.08 -9.94
CA GLY A 327 26.54 27.37 -10.48
C GLY A 327 26.13 27.31 -11.95
N VAL A 328 25.60 26.18 -12.40
CA VAL A 328 25.08 26.01 -13.76
C VAL A 328 23.61 26.42 -13.79
N SER A 329 23.27 27.41 -14.62
CA SER A 329 21.88 27.87 -14.75
C SER A 329 20.96 26.74 -15.21
N HIS A 330 19.84 26.56 -14.50
CA HIS A 330 18.82 25.57 -14.83
C HIS A 330 17.43 26.01 -14.42
N ASP A 331 16.41 25.39 -15.02
CA ASP A 331 15.00 25.65 -14.78
C ASP A 331 14.32 24.54 -13.96
N LEU A 332 15.12 23.64 -13.36
CA LEU A 332 14.62 22.59 -12.46
C LEU A 332 13.99 23.21 -11.21
N ASP A 333 12.78 22.77 -10.89
CA ASP A 333 12.06 23.17 -9.68
C ASP A 333 12.14 22.02 -8.67
N TYR A 334 12.93 22.25 -7.61
CA TYR A 334 13.25 21.23 -6.64
C TYR A 334 13.35 21.83 -5.24
N GLU A 335 13.19 20.99 -4.22
CA GLU A 335 13.19 21.42 -2.83
C GLU A 335 14.63 21.69 -2.37
N LYS A 336 15.01 22.96 -2.22
CA LYS A 336 16.38 23.29 -1.81
C LYS A 336 16.62 22.86 -0.36
N PRO A 337 17.70 22.12 -0.07
CA PRO A 337 18.00 21.74 1.30
C PRO A 337 18.31 22.98 2.15
N GLU A 338 17.88 22.97 3.42
CA GLU A 338 18.13 24.06 4.37
C GLU A 338 19.63 24.26 4.62
N GLU A 339 20.40 23.17 4.60
CA GLU A 339 21.85 23.18 4.70
C GLU A 339 22.47 22.68 3.38
N ILE A 340 23.43 23.43 2.86
CA ILE A 340 24.17 23.05 1.65
C ILE A 340 25.15 21.92 2.03
N PRO A 341 25.05 20.73 1.39
CA PRO A 341 25.99 19.65 1.64
C PRO A 341 27.45 20.07 1.41
N PRO A 342 28.41 19.48 2.13
CA PRO A 342 29.82 19.72 1.87
C PRO A 342 30.21 19.24 0.46
N ARG A 343 31.21 19.89 -0.14
CA ARG A 343 31.70 19.56 -1.50
C ARG A 343 32.02 18.08 -1.70
N SER A 344 32.62 17.43 -0.71
CA SER A 344 32.96 16.00 -0.76
C SER A 344 31.73 15.10 -0.89
N GLU A 345 30.60 15.51 -0.31
CA GLU A 345 29.33 14.79 -0.42
C GLU A 345 28.71 14.98 -1.80
N PHE A 346 28.74 16.19 -2.36
CA PHE A 346 28.34 16.44 -3.74
C PHE A 346 29.17 15.63 -4.75
N GLU A 347 30.49 15.58 -4.58
CA GLU A 347 31.36 14.77 -5.43
C GLU A 347 31.05 13.27 -5.32
N ARG A 348 30.74 12.78 -4.11
CA ARG A 348 30.29 11.40 -3.88
C ARG A 348 28.95 11.13 -4.55
N MET A 349 27.99 12.04 -4.45
CA MET A 349 26.68 11.95 -5.10
C MET A 349 26.82 11.89 -6.61
N VAL A 350 27.58 12.81 -7.20
CA VAL A 350 27.83 12.85 -8.66
C VAL A 350 28.45 11.54 -9.15
N LYS A 351 29.45 11.00 -8.43
CA LYS A 351 30.11 9.73 -8.77
C LYS A 351 29.18 8.51 -8.78
N LYS A 352 28.09 8.56 -8.01
CA LYS A 352 27.08 7.49 -7.98
C LYS A 352 25.92 7.74 -8.95
N LEU A 353 25.51 9.00 -9.07
CA LEU A 353 24.38 9.40 -9.90
C LEU A 353 24.69 9.22 -11.37
N LEU A 354 25.87 9.65 -11.84
CA LEU A 354 26.19 9.60 -13.27
C LEU A 354 26.11 8.18 -13.86
N PRO A 355 26.78 7.16 -13.28
CA PRO A 355 26.71 5.79 -13.79
C PRO A 355 25.29 5.23 -13.73
N ALA A 356 24.55 5.51 -12.66
CA ALA A 356 23.17 5.04 -12.50
C ALA A 356 22.22 5.66 -13.54
N LEU A 357 22.41 6.94 -13.88
CA LEU A 357 21.68 7.58 -14.98
C LEU A 357 22.07 7.02 -16.35
N GLU A 358 23.33 6.63 -16.54
CA GLU A 358 23.80 6.05 -17.80
C GLU A 358 23.17 4.67 -18.05
N GLU A 359 23.06 3.85 -17.01
CA GLU A 359 22.35 2.57 -17.06
C GLU A 359 20.87 2.77 -17.44
N ILE A 360 20.16 3.69 -16.77
CA ILE A 360 18.77 4.03 -17.10
C ILE A 360 18.66 4.50 -18.56
N ARG A 361 19.56 5.37 -19.00
CA ARG A 361 19.57 5.92 -20.38
C ARG A 361 19.73 4.82 -21.42
N GLU A 362 20.64 3.88 -21.20
CA GLU A 362 20.91 2.80 -22.15
C GLU A 362 19.66 1.95 -22.37
N PHE A 363 19.00 1.52 -21.28
CA PHE A 363 17.80 0.69 -21.37
C PHE A 363 16.59 1.46 -21.92
N MET A 364 16.39 2.71 -21.50
CA MET A 364 15.33 3.55 -22.08
C MET A 364 15.54 3.76 -23.58
N SER A 365 16.77 3.97 -24.04
CA SER A 365 17.08 4.07 -25.48
C SER A 365 16.67 2.80 -26.24
N LYS A 366 16.97 1.60 -25.70
CA LYS A 366 16.62 0.32 -26.33
C LYS A 366 15.10 0.12 -26.44
N ILE A 367 14.36 0.46 -25.38
CA ILE A 367 12.90 0.33 -25.33
C ILE A 367 12.21 1.34 -26.23
N VAL A 368 12.60 2.62 -26.18
CA VAL A 368 11.98 3.69 -26.99
C VAL A 368 12.23 3.50 -28.48
N LYS A 369 13.38 2.93 -28.88
CA LYS A 369 13.70 2.62 -30.28
C LYS A 369 13.04 1.34 -30.79
N SER A 370 12.29 0.63 -29.94
CA SER A 370 11.67 -0.67 -30.23
C SER A 370 12.68 -1.77 -30.61
N ASP A 371 13.93 -1.64 -30.16
CA ASP A 371 14.99 -2.65 -30.32
C ASP A 371 15.10 -3.56 -29.08
N SER A 372 14.09 -3.56 -28.20
CA SER A 372 14.09 -4.24 -26.91
C SER A 372 13.77 -5.73 -27.00
N THR A 373 14.51 -6.54 -26.25
CA THR A 373 14.25 -7.95 -25.98
C THR A 373 13.59 -8.15 -24.60
N GLU A 374 13.03 -9.33 -24.32
CA GLU A 374 12.48 -9.65 -22.98
C GLU A 374 13.52 -9.45 -21.87
N MET A 375 14.78 -9.81 -22.15
CA MET A 375 15.91 -9.62 -21.24
C MET A 375 16.22 -8.14 -20.98
N ASP A 376 15.96 -7.24 -21.94
CA ASP A 376 16.10 -5.79 -21.72
C ASP A 376 15.06 -5.27 -20.72
N TYR A 377 13.84 -5.82 -20.70
CA TYR A 377 12.81 -5.46 -19.71
C TYR A 377 13.17 -5.98 -18.31
N GLU A 378 13.73 -7.19 -18.20
CA GLU A 378 14.22 -7.73 -16.93
C GLU A 378 15.37 -6.90 -16.36
N ASN A 379 16.37 -6.60 -17.20
CA ASN A 379 17.50 -5.78 -16.78
C ASN A 379 17.05 -4.36 -16.42
N PHE A 380 16.17 -3.75 -17.21
CA PHE A 380 15.69 -2.41 -16.91
C PHE A 380 14.86 -2.35 -15.63
N THR A 381 14.05 -3.37 -15.36
CA THR A 381 13.31 -3.51 -14.09
C THR A 381 14.30 -3.54 -12.92
N SER A 382 15.36 -4.35 -13.02
CA SER A 382 16.41 -4.43 -12.00
C SER A 382 17.11 -3.09 -11.79
N VAL A 383 17.46 -2.38 -12.87
CA VAL A 383 18.08 -1.04 -12.82
C VAL A 383 17.14 -0.05 -12.11
N MET A 384 15.86 -0.04 -12.45
CA MET A 384 14.88 0.87 -11.85
C MET A 384 14.66 0.60 -10.35
N LEU A 385 14.60 -0.67 -9.93
CA LEU A 385 14.47 -1.03 -8.52
C LEU A 385 15.73 -0.71 -7.70
N ASN A 386 16.91 -0.84 -8.30
CA ASN A 386 18.18 -0.63 -7.63
C ASN A 386 18.70 0.81 -7.72
N PHE A 387 18.09 1.67 -8.55
CA PHE A 387 18.52 3.06 -8.75
C PHE A 387 18.66 3.79 -7.40
N VAL A 388 17.58 3.98 -6.66
CA VAL A 388 17.61 4.72 -5.38
C VAL A 388 18.47 4.03 -4.31
N PRO A 389 18.36 2.69 -4.09
CA PRO A 389 19.26 1.97 -3.18
C PRO A 389 20.75 2.14 -3.49
N SER A 390 21.14 2.16 -4.77
CA SER A 390 22.55 2.29 -5.18
C SER A 390 23.16 3.65 -4.80
N LEU A 391 22.33 4.69 -4.74
CA LEU A 391 22.75 6.04 -4.35
C LEU A 391 23.11 6.12 -2.86
N ASN A 392 22.56 5.23 -2.02
CA ASN A 392 22.71 5.23 -0.56
C ASN A 392 22.29 6.59 0.05
N ILE A 393 21.08 7.00 -0.29
CA ILE A 393 20.42 8.22 0.17
C ILE A 393 19.13 7.87 0.93
N ASP A 394 18.78 8.67 1.92
CA ASP A 394 17.55 8.48 2.68
C ASP A 394 16.36 9.03 1.87
N THR A 395 15.44 8.14 1.48
CA THR A 395 14.24 8.47 0.70
C THR A 395 13.05 7.65 1.18
N VAL A 396 11.84 8.09 0.82
CA VAL A 396 10.60 7.38 1.14
C VAL A 396 10.58 6.05 0.38
N SER A 397 10.43 4.93 1.09
CA SER A 397 10.24 3.63 0.46
C SER A 397 8.88 3.58 -0.24
N ILE A 398 8.86 3.13 -1.49
CA ILE A 398 7.63 2.91 -2.26
C ILE A 398 7.32 1.42 -2.37
N ASP A 399 6.04 1.08 -2.49
CA ASP A 399 5.61 -0.28 -2.81
C ASP A 399 5.93 -0.61 -4.27
N THR A 400 6.79 -1.62 -4.45
CA THR A 400 7.23 -2.13 -5.75
C THR A 400 6.74 -3.55 -6.02
N SER A 401 5.82 -4.09 -5.21
CA SER A 401 5.37 -5.48 -5.28
C SER A 401 4.81 -5.88 -6.65
N CYS A 402 4.13 -4.97 -7.33
CA CYS A 402 3.56 -5.19 -8.66
C CYS A 402 4.47 -4.71 -9.82
N PHE A 403 5.68 -4.23 -9.53
CA PHE A 403 6.64 -3.79 -10.54
C PHE A 403 7.62 -4.92 -10.90
N ASN A 404 7.47 -5.46 -12.10
CA ASN A 404 8.31 -6.51 -12.67
C ASN A 404 8.44 -6.37 -14.21
N SER A 405 9.27 -7.21 -14.83
CA SER A 405 9.53 -7.17 -16.28
C SER A 405 8.26 -7.31 -17.12
N VAL A 406 7.30 -8.14 -16.69
CA VAL A 406 6.01 -8.32 -17.37
C VAL A 406 5.19 -7.05 -17.31
N SER A 407 5.02 -6.46 -16.13
CA SER A 407 4.28 -5.20 -15.96
C SER A 407 4.89 -4.06 -16.78
N LEU A 408 6.22 -4.00 -16.90
CA LEU A 408 6.93 -2.98 -17.66
C LEU A 408 6.78 -3.20 -19.16
N SER A 409 6.91 -4.44 -19.64
CA SER A 409 6.68 -4.81 -21.04
C SER A 409 5.25 -4.47 -21.47
N GLU A 410 4.24 -4.88 -20.68
CA GLU A 410 2.84 -4.55 -20.93
C GLU A 410 2.58 -3.03 -20.91
N PHE A 411 3.18 -2.31 -19.96
CA PHE A 411 3.08 -0.85 -19.91
C PHE A 411 3.57 -0.20 -21.21
N CYS A 412 4.68 -0.71 -21.77
CA CYS A 412 5.28 -0.20 -23.01
C CYS A 412 4.49 -0.57 -24.28
N GLN A 413 3.54 -1.51 -24.22
CA GLN A 413 2.67 -1.84 -25.36
C GLN A 413 1.67 -0.72 -25.66
N SER A 414 1.33 0.11 -24.66
CA SER A 414 0.49 1.29 -24.87
C SER A 414 1.30 2.43 -25.48
N THR A 415 0.81 2.99 -26.59
CA THR A 415 1.45 4.12 -27.27
C THR A 415 1.55 5.36 -26.38
N GLU A 416 0.53 5.62 -25.56
CA GLU A 416 0.52 6.75 -24.62
C GLU A 416 1.62 6.62 -23.56
N ASN A 417 1.77 5.42 -22.99
CA ASN A 417 2.80 5.13 -22.01
C ASN A 417 4.20 5.17 -22.62
N LEU A 418 4.34 4.70 -23.85
CA LEU A 418 5.61 4.78 -24.60
C LEU A 418 5.97 6.22 -24.94
N GLU A 419 5.00 7.10 -25.20
CA GLU A 419 5.21 8.54 -25.34
C GLU A 419 5.69 9.17 -24.02
N VAL A 420 5.14 8.77 -22.88
CA VAL A 420 5.61 9.21 -21.55
C VAL A 420 7.07 8.79 -21.32
N LEU A 421 7.40 7.53 -21.61
CA LEU A 421 8.79 7.03 -21.51
C LEU A 421 9.73 7.75 -22.47
N SER A 422 9.29 8.01 -23.70
CA SER A 422 10.05 8.79 -24.68
C SER A 422 10.29 10.22 -24.21
N GLY A 423 9.28 10.85 -23.57
CA GLY A 423 9.40 12.13 -22.91
C GLY A 423 10.44 12.11 -21.79
N GLY A 424 10.40 11.10 -20.92
CA GLY A 424 11.41 10.89 -19.88
C GLY A 424 12.81 10.71 -20.47
N TYR A 425 12.96 9.87 -21.48
CA TYR A 425 14.25 9.66 -22.16
C TYR A 425 14.82 10.98 -22.73
N LYS A 426 13.98 11.83 -23.34
CA LYS A 426 14.41 13.16 -23.82
C LYS A 426 14.82 14.08 -22.67
N GLN A 427 14.08 14.10 -21.57
CA GLN A 427 14.48 14.87 -20.38
C GLN A 427 15.83 14.40 -19.85
N LEU A 428 16.08 13.09 -19.85
CA LEU A 428 17.35 12.51 -19.42
C LEU A 428 18.51 13.00 -20.28
N GLU A 429 18.39 12.94 -21.60
CA GLU A 429 19.41 13.43 -22.54
C GLU A 429 19.61 14.96 -22.46
N GLU A 430 18.53 15.72 -22.63
CA GLU A 430 18.60 17.15 -22.89
C GLU A 430 18.73 17.99 -21.61
N ILE A 431 18.13 17.54 -20.51
CA ILE A 431 18.07 18.31 -19.27
C ILE A 431 19.12 17.81 -18.29
N TYR A 432 19.21 16.51 -18.06
CA TYR A 432 20.13 15.98 -17.05
C TYR A 432 21.54 15.80 -17.63
N PHE A 433 21.76 14.97 -18.64
CA PHE A 433 23.10 14.71 -19.18
C PHE A 433 23.78 15.96 -19.73
N SER A 434 23.12 16.71 -20.61
CA SER A 434 23.72 17.93 -21.20
C SER A 434 24.12 18.98 -20.14
N LYS A 435 23.37 19.10 -19.04
CA LYS A 435 23.67 20.09 -17.98
C LYS A 435 24.68 19.54 -16.96
N LEU A 436 24.62 18.26 -16.62
CA LEU A 436 25.58 17.61 -15.73
C LEU A 436 26.98 17.57 -16.36
N GLU A 437 27.10 17.30 -17.66
CA GLU A 437 28.39 17.38 -18.38
C GLU A 437 29.00 18.79 -18.32
N LYS A 438 28.18 19.84 -18.45
CA LYS A 438 28.63 21.23 -18.28
C LYS A 438 29.10 21.50 -16.85
N ALA A 439 28.40 20.97 -15.85
CA ALA A 439 28.78 21.10 -14.44
C ALA A 439 30.12 20.39 -14.14
N LEU A 440 30.30 19.17 -14.67
CA LEU A 440 31.55 18.41 -14.57
C LEU A 440 32.73 19.12 -15.28
N THR A 441 32.47 19.73 -16.43
CA THR A 441 33.50 20.52 -17.14
C THR A 441 33.87 21.79 -16.37
N ALA A 442 32.89 22.45 -15.73
CA ALA A 442 33.16 23.61 -14.87
C ALA A 442 33.98 23.24 -13.61
N MET A 443 33.78 22.04 -13.06
CA MET A 443 34.59 21.51 -11.95
C MET A 443 36.07 21.37 -12.36
N THR A 444 36.35 20.69 -13.47
CA THR A 444 37.72 20.43 -13.94
C THR A 444 38.48 21.70 -14.31
N LEU A 445 37.80 22.72 -14.86
CA LEU A 445 38.38 24.04 -15.13
C LEU A 445 38.73 24.83 -13.84
N LYS A 446 37.91 24.73 -12.79
CA LYS A 446 38.18 25.40 -11.50
C LYS A 446 39.35 24.75 -10.75
N GLU A 447 39.54 23.43 -10.88
CA GLU A 447 40.68 22.73 -10.27
C GLU A 447 42.01 23.05 -10.95
N ASN A 448 42.01 23.26 -12.27
CA ASN A 448 43.21 23.63 -13.02
C ASN A 448 43.62 25.10 -12.83
N ASN A 449 42.70 25.99 -12.47
CA ASN A 449 42.98 27.40 -12.16
C ASN A 449 43.33 27.66 -10.68
N SER A 450 43.24 26.63 -9.83
CA SER A 450 43.55 26.70 -8.39
C SER A 450 44.83 25.96 -8.01
N LYS A 451 45.57 25.44 -9.00
CA LYS A 451 46.97 25.01 -8.92
C LYS A 451 47.83 26.06 -9.60
#